data_AF-A0A0F9JMG8-F1
#
_entry.id   AF-A0A0F9JMG8-F1
#
_cell.length_a   1.000
_cell.length_b   1.000
_cell.length_c   1.000
_cell.angle_alpha   90.00
_cell.angle_beta   90.00
_cell.angle_gamma   90.00
#
_symmetry.space_group_name_H-M   'P 1'
#
loop_
_entity.id
_entity.type
_entity.pdbx_description
1 polymer ?
#
loop_
_entity_poly.entity_id
_entity_poly.type
_entity_poly.pdbx_seq_one_letter_code
_entity_poly.pdbx_strand_id
1 'polypeptide(L)' 'MRVWNKSLYKSLQLYGHSHATLKSIGKQHDIGVDNNNFFPVSFEDLVGIMN' A
#
# COMPACT_ATOMS: atom_id res chain seq x y z
N MET A 1 -2.06 -6.07 -9.64
CA MET A 1 -0.99 -7.10 -9.66
C MET A 1 -0.84 -7.64 -8.23
N ARG A 2 -0.92 -8.96 -8.01
CA ARG A 2 -0.97 -9.57 -6.65
C ARG A 2 0.34 -10.22 -6.22
N VAL A 3 1.29 -10.37 -7.14
CA VAL A 3 2.65 -10.87 -6.89
C VAL A 3 3.61 -9.83 -7.42
N TRP A 4 4.63 -9.49 -6.64
CA TRP A 4 5.64 -8.49 -6.99
C TRP A 4 7.04 -9.02 -6.68
N ASN A 5 8.06 -8.33 -7.18
CA ASN A 5 9.45 -8.70 -6.94
C ASN A 5 9.72 -8.78 -5.44
N LYS A 6 10.28 -9.90 -5.00
CA LYS A 6 10.62 -10.18 -3.59
C LYS A 6 9.43 -10.20 -2.63
N SER A 7 8.20 -10.46 -3.07
CA SER A 7 7.02 -10.54 -2.19
C SER A 7 7.15 -11.51 -1.01
N LEU A 8 7.98 -12.55 -1.15
CA LEU A 8 8.28 -13.54 -0.10
C LEU A 8 9.33 -13.09 0.92
N TYR A 9 9.99 -11.95 0.70
CA TYR A 9 11.09 -11.45 1.54
C TYR A 9 10.65 -10.29 2.44
N LYS A 10 9.40 -10.34 2.94
CA LYS A 10 8.82 -9.31 3.82
C LYS A 10 8.84 -7.88 3.23
N SER A 11 9.01 -7.75 1.91
CA SER A 11 9.04 -6.46 1.24
C SER A 11 7.67 -5.80 1.25
N LEU A 12 7.66 -4.47 1.26
CA LEU A 12 6.46 -3.66 1.09
C LEU A 12 6.23 -3.42 -0.40
N GLN A 13 4.97 -3.51 -0.83
CA GLN A 13 4.54 -3.08 -2.15
C GLN A 13 3.64 -1.85 -2.00
N LEU A 14 4.27 -0.68 -2.11
CA LEU A 14 3.58 0.61 -2.17
C LEU A 14 3.31 0.95 -3.63
N TYR A 15 2.07 1.27 -3.97
CA TYR A 15 1.68 1.66 -5.33
C TYR A 15 0.68 2.81 -5.27
N GLY A 16 0.58 3.56 -6.36
CA GLY A 16 -0.52 4.49 -6.60
C GLY A 16 -1.31 4.06 -7.84
N HIS A 17 -2.24 4.91 -8.28
CA HIS A 17 -2.96 4.78 -9.57
C HIS A 17 -4.19 3.85 -9.57
N SER A 18 -4.56 3.24 -8.44
CA SER A 18 -5.77 2.41 -8.41
C SER A 18 -7.06 3.17 -8.05
N HIS A 19 -6.97 4.45 -7.68
CA HIS A 19 -8.12 5.23 -7.23
C HIS A 19 -8.91 4.56 -6.09
N ALA A 20 -8.17 3.98 -5.14
CA ALA A 20 -8.72 3.19 -4.03
C ALA A 20 -9.57 1.96 -4.43
N THR A 21 -9.56 1.58 -5.71
CA THR A 21 -10.35 0.43 -6.20
C THR A 21 -9.68 -0.91 -5.89
N LEU A 22 -8.36 -0.92 -5.68
CA LEU A 22 -7.63 -2.13 -5.34
C LEU A 22 -7.47 -2.28 -3.84
N LYS A 23 -8.19 -3.24 -3.25
CA LYS A 23 -8.10 -3.55 -1.82
C LYS A 23 -6.68 -3.98 -1.42
N SER A 24 -6.19 -3.38 -0.34
CA SER A 24 -4.94 -3.72 0.35
C SER A 24 -4.96 -5.16 0.85
N ILE A 25 -3.83 -5.86 0.73
CA ILE A 25 -3.65 -7.23 1.21
C ILE A 25 -2.24 -7.41 1.78
N GLY A 26 -2.14 -7.92 3.01
CA GLY A 26 -0.83 -8.10 3.67
C GLY A 26 0.03 -6.84 3.57
N LYS A 27 1.19 -6.97 2.92
CA LYS A 27 2.19 -5.88 2.74
C LYS A 27 2.03 -5.07 1.44
N GLN A 28 0.86 -5.14 0.81
CA GLN A 28 0.50 -4.39 -0.38
C GLN A 28 -0.54 -3.33 -0.03
N HIS A 29 -0.22 -2.05 -0.29
CA HIS A 29 -1.08 -0.92 0.03
C HIS A 29 -1.03 0.19 -1.02
N ASP A 30 -2.17 0.84 -1.26
CA ASP A 30 -2.29 1.99 -2.15
C ASP A 30 -1.95 3.29 -1.39
N ILE A 31 -0.86 3.94 -1.79
CA ILE A 31 -0.40 5.22 -1.23
C ILE A 31 -0.91 6.43 -2.03
N GLY A 32 -1.80 6.21 -3.00
CA GLY A 32 -2.50 7.26 -3.73
C GLY A 32 -3.26 8.20 -2.78
N VAL A 33 -3.24 9.50 -3.09
CA VAL A 33 -3.86 10.52 -2.24
C VAL A 33 -5.36 10.30 -2.09
N ASP A 34 -6.03 9.81 -3.12
CA ASP A 34 -7.43 9.43 -3.12
C ASP A 34 -7.77 8.28 -2.15
N ASN A 35 -6.84 7.36 -1.89
CA ASN A 35 -6.99 6.34 -0.86
C ASN A 35 -6.68 6.86 0.56
N ASN A 36 -6.06 8.03 0.68
CA ASN A 36 -5.52 8.60 1.91
C ASN A 36 -6.14 9.97 2.24
N ASN A 37 -7.44 10.15 2.02
CA ASN A 37 -8.19 11.38 2.30
C ASN A 37 -7.62 12.65 1.63
N PHE A 38 -6.95 12.49 0.50
CA PHE A 38 -6.22 13.54 -0.22
C PHE A 38 -5.00 14.12 0.51
N PHE A 39 -4.40 13.34 1.43
CA PHE A 39 -3.18 13.68 2.15
C PHE A 39 -2.07 12.64 1.91
N PRO A 40 -0.79 13.02 2.09
CA PRO A 40 0.28 12.03 2.19
C PRO A 40 0.06 11.13 3.40
N VAL A 41 0.43 9.86 3.27
CA VAL A 41 0.42 8.89 4.37
C VAL A 41 1.82 8.78 4.96
N SER A 42 1.94 8.77 6.30
CA SER A 42 3.23 8.62 6.98
C SER A 42 3.74 7.18 6.88
N PHE A 43 5.04 6.99 7.08
CA PHE A 43 5.60 5.65 7.09
C PHE A 43 5.13 4.85 8.31
N GLU A 44 4.98 5.51 9.46
CA GLU A 44 4.47 4.91 10.69
C GLU A 44 3.04 4.38 10.52
N ASP A 45 2.16 5.18 9.93
CA ASP A 45 0.78 4.77 9.63
C ASP A 45 0.75 3.60 8.65
N LEU A 46 1.59 3.64 7.60
CA LEU A 46 1.70 2.56 6.63
C LEU A 46 2.11 1.23 7.28
N VAL A 47 3.09 1.25 8.18
CA VAL A 47 3.52 0.06 8.90
C VAL A 47 2.42 -0.44 9.83
N GLY A 48 1.69 0.47 10.48
CA GLY A 48 0.53 0.11 11.32
C GLY A 48 -0.62 -0.54 10.53
N ILE A 49 -0.91 -0.06 9.31
CA ILE A 49 -1.93 -0.62 8.42
C ILE A 49 -1.55 -2.02 7.92
N MET A 50 -0.26 -2.29 7.72
CA MET A 50 0.25 -3.52 7.09
C MET A 50 0.73 -4.60 8.08
N ASN A 51 0.48 -4.41 9.37
CA ASN A 51 0.83 -5.35 10.44
C ASN A 51 -0.33 -6.32 10.73
#